data_AF-B9G634-F1
#
_entry.id   AF-B9G634-F1
#
_cell.length_a   1.000
_cell.length_b   1.000
_cell.length_c   1.000
_cell.angle_alpha   90.00
_cell.angle_beta   90.00
_cell.angle_gamma   90.00
#
_symmetry.space_group_name_H-M   'P 1'
#
loop_
_entity.id
_entity.type
_entity.pdbx_description
1 polymer ?
#
loop_
_entity_poly.entity_id
_entity_poly.type
_entity_poly.pdbx_seq_one_letter_code
_entity_poly.pdbx_strand_id
1 'polypeptide(L)'
;MRLNYVSKDQTEHQKSAEFAEWILQIGNGDTISLDEKGWVRMPSDLLLQKGDDPKAQIIESTYPDLQDNCCKQNYLEERAILCPVNENVNELNEYIMDQIQGDKGQEEVSGGHCLVSWRKVCSPVAKGGLGVKDLNFFGQALRLKWLAKSLEQRERPWTMASFRPGCDVEAIFRSVTEYIIGNGEDTDFWTANWTGKGCFAWRWPILHSYAGRVRLSVAKALTNNRWVRTLQGALSNEAMGEFFQLWDEIHDVLLLPSTDEIRWKLANDGQFSVASAYDMFFMATENCAFGELLWHSRAPSRVRFFMWLALKDRCLRTTSPSETGHMMICAHFVSEMMRTATTCSLRVITRRRCGVLSSDGAMQAFQYRQMGTLPSLIGGWQLDAVFRRATEQILTVLSC
;
A
#
# COMPACT_ATOMS: atom_id res chain seq x y z
N MET A 1 7.51 23.10 -5.46
CA MET A 1 6.41 22.56 -6.27
C MET A 1 5.92 23.71 -7.13
N ARG A 2 6.19 23.73 -8.45
CA ARG A 2 5.66 24.76 -9.35
C ARG A 2 4.34 24.24 -9.91
N LEU A 3 3.23 24.85 -9.51
CA LEU A 3 1.92 24.57 -10.09
C LEU A 3 1.87 25.24 -11.47
N ASN A 4 2.15 24.48 -12.52
CA ASN A 4 1.85 24.89 -13.89
C ASN A 4 0.38 24.62 -14.17
N TYR A 5 -0.50 25.49 -13.68
CA TYR A 5 -1.88 25.55 -14.16
C TYR A 5 -2.00 26.78 -15.07
N VAL A 6 -2.13 26.54 -16.37
CA VAL A 6 -2.44 27.58 -17.36
C VAL A 6 -3.94 27.51 -17.57
N SER A 7 -4.69 28.38 -16.89
CA SER A 7 -6.09 28.66 -17.19
C SER A 7 -6.22 29.03 -18.68
N LYS A 8 -7.29 28.63 -19.37
CA LYS A 8 -7.55 29.08 -20.76
C LYS A 8 -8.21 30.45 -20.84
N ASP A 9 -8.47 31.08 -19.69
CA ASP A 9 -9.29 32.29 -19.59
C ASP A 9 -8.43 33.55 -19.47
N GLN A 10 -8.63 34.50 -20.37
CA GLN A 10 -7.78 35.69 -20.51
C GLN A 10 -7.87 36.62 -19.28
N THR A 11 -9.01 36.58 -18.58
CA THR A 11 -9.27 37.33 -17.35
C THR A 11 -8.47 36.79 -16.16
N GLU A 12 -8.35 35.46 -16.02
CA GLU A 12 -7.57 34.83 -14.94
C GLU A 12 -6.07 35.00 -15.14
N HIS A 13 -5.63 35.06 -16.41
CA HIS A 13 -4.26 35.43 -16.74
C HIS A 13 -3.91 36.86 -16.35
N GLN A 14 -4.83 37.80 -16.56
CA GLN A 14 -4.64 39.19 -16.17
C GLN A 14 -4.54 39.33 -14.65
N LYS A 15 -5.44 38.71 -13.88
CA LYS A 15 -5.38 38.68 -12.41
C LYS A 15 -4.10 38.03 -11.88
N SER A 16 -3.67 36.94 -12.50
CA SER A 16 -2.43 36.25 -12.11
C SER A 16 -1.20 37.12 -12.36
N ALA A 17 -1.19 37.92 -13.45
CA ALA A 17 -0.11 38.85 -13.75
C ALA A 17 -0.08 40.02 -12.76
N GLU A 18 -1.25 40.60 -12.45
CA GLU A 18 -1.39 41.68 -11.45
C GLU A 18 -0.94 41.23 -10.06
N PHE A 19 -1.31 40.00 -9.66
CA PHE A 19 -0.85 39.41 -8.40
C PHE A 19 0.67 39.17 -8.38
N ALA A 20 1.24 38.67 -9.48
CA ALA A 20 2.68 38.45 -9.58
C ALA A 20 3.46 39.78 -9.51
N GLU A 21 2.95 40.84 -10.14
CA GLU A 21 3.53 42.18 -10.05
C GLU A 21 3.45 42.73 -8.62
N TRP A 22 2.32 42.54 -7.92
CA TRP A 22 2.18 42.91 -6.51
C TRP A 22 3.20 42.20 -5.60
N ILE A 23 3.41 40.88 -5.78
CA ILE A 23 4.45 40.16 -5.02
C ILE A 23 5.85 40.70 -5.31
N LEU A 24 6.15 41.03 -6.57
CA LEU A 24 7.44 41.60 -6.94
C LEU A 24 7.68 42.97 -6.29
N GLN A 25 6.64 43.81 -6.21
CA GLN A 25 6.70 45.09 -5.51
C GLN A 25 7.03 44.90 -4.01
N ILE A 26 6.47 43.87 -3.33
CA ILE A 26 6.85 43.53 -1.95
C ILE A 26 8.34 43.17 -1.86
N GLY A 27 8.82 42.33 -2.78
CA GLY A 27 10.21 41.86 -2.78
C GLY A 27 11.23 42.96 -3.07
N ASN A 28 10.86 43.98 -3.84
CA ASN A 28 11.72 45.09 -4.23
C ASN A 28 11.78 46.21 -3.17
N GLY A 29 10.92 46.16 -2.15
CA GLY A 29 10.90 47.17 -1.08
C GLY A 29 10.30 48.51 -1.51
N ASP A 30 9.63 48.55 -2.66
CA ASP A 30 8.89 49.73 -3.10
C ASP A 30 7.59 49.87 -2.29
N THR A 31 7.20 51.12 -2.05
CA THR A 31 6.19 51.62 -1.09
C THR A 31 4.81 50.95 -1.17
N ILE A 32 4.70 49.68 -0.80
CA ILE A 32 3.43 49.06 -0.42
C ILE A 32 3.22 49.44 1.03
N SER A 33 2.20 50.25 1.27
CA SER A 33 1.78 50.80 2.56
C SER A 33 1.91 49.77 3.69
N LEU A 34 3.06 49.78 4.36
CA LEU A 34 3.24 49.11 5.64
C LEU A 34 2.31 49.84 6.61
N ASP A 35 1.47 49.09 7.32
CA ASP A 35 0.77 49.68 8.46
C ASP A 35 1.80 50.19 9.48
N GLU A 36 1.40 51.06 10.42
CA GLU A 36 2.28 51.64 11.46
C GLU A 36 3.05 50.57 12.28
N LYS A 37 2.64 49.30 12.15
CA LYS A 37 3.20 48.11 12.81
C LYS A 37 4.03 47.20 11.87
N GLY A 38 4.32 47.61 10.64
CA GLY A 38 5.17 46.84 9.70
C GLY A 38 4.48 45.67 8.98
N TRP A 39 3.15 45.66 8.91
CA TRP A 39 2.39 44.63 8.19
C TRP A 39 2.13 45.03 6.74
N VAL A 40 2.21 44.07 5.82
CA VAL A 40 1.87 44.26 4.40
C VAL A 40 0.35 44.24 4.23
N ARG A 41 -0.22 45.26 3.58
CA ARG A 41 -1.65 45.29 3.24
C ARG A 41 -1.95 44.36 2.06
N MET A 42 -2.89 43.44 2.27
CA MET A 42 -3.43 42.58 1.19
C MET A 42 -4.36 43.39 0.28
N PRO A 43 -4.25 43.22 -1.06
CA PRO A 43 -5.19 43.77 -2.03
C PRO A 43 -6.65 43.41 -1.70
N SER A 44 -7.56 44.38 -1.83
CA SER A 44 -8.96 44.23 -1.42
C SER A 44 -9.74 43.20 -2.24
N ASP A 45 -9.31 42.93 -3.47
CA ASP A 45 -9.84 41.90 -4.37
C ASP A 45 -9.48 40.47 -3.93
N LEU A 46 -8.42 40.30 -3.12
CA LEU A 46 -8.03 39.02 -2.53
C LEU A 46 -8.66 38.79 -1.14
N LEU A 47 -9.29 39.83 -0.58
CA LEU A 47 -9.94 39.76 0.71
C LEU A 47 -11.39 39.36 0.53
N LEU A 48 -11.81 38.33 1.26
CA LEU A 48 -13.24 38.10 1.49
C LEU A 48 -13.78 39.29 2.29
N GLN A 49 -14.96 39.78 1.90
CA GLN A 49 -15.65 40.79 2.69
C GLN A 49 -15.94 40.23 4.09
N LYS A 50 -16.23 41.07 5.08
CA LYS A 50 -16.62 40.61 6.42
C LYS A 50 -18.13 40.75 6.57
N GLY A 51 -18.83 39.62 6.53
CA GLY A 51 -20.26 39.49 6.79
C GLY A 51 -20.55 39.11 8.25
N ASP A 52 -21.83 38.97 8.57
CA ASP A 52 -22.30 38.62 9.91
C ASP A 52 -21.94 37.17 10.32
N ASP A 53 -21.96 36.24 9.36
CA ASP A 53 -21.47 34.87 9.51
C ASP A 53 -20.25 34.61 8.61
N PRO A 54 -19.04 34.50 9.19
CA PRO A 54 -17.82 34.20 8.44
C PRO A 54 -17.88 32.86 7.70
N LYS A 55 -18.58 31.85 8.23
CA LYS A 55 -18.64 30.51 7.61
C LYS A 55 -19.51 30.54 6.36
N ALA A 56 -20.69 31.14 6.45
CA ALA A 56 -21.60 31.35 5.32
C ALA A 56 -20.89 32.04 4.15
N GLN A 57 -20.10 33.08 4.45
CA GLN A 57 -19.46 33.89 3.43
C GLN A 57 -18.31 33.17 2.71
N ILE A 58 -17.52 32.36 3.44
CA ILE A 58 -16.50 31.50 2.82
C ILE A 58 -17.16 30.51 1.87
N ILE A 59 -18.30 29.94 2.29
CA ILE A 59 -19.04 28.97 1.48
C ILE A 59 -19.65 29.64 0.25
N GLU A 60 -20.35 30.76 0.40
CA GLU A 60 -20.97 31.48 -0.73
C GLU A 60 -19.94 31.98 -1.75
N SER A 61 -18.79 32.45 -1.26
CA SER A 61 -17.70 32.89 -2.15
C SER A 61 -17.03 31.75 -2.91
N THR A 62 -16.95 30.56 -2.31
CA THR A 62 -16.30 29.39 -2.93
C THR A 62 -17.29 28.56 -3.75
N TYR A 63 -18.51 28.38 -3.25
CA TYR A 63 -19.61 27.58 -3.78
C TYR A 63 -20.88 28.45 -3.93
N PRO A 64 -20.95 29.32 -4.96
CA PRO A 64 -22.13 30.13 -5.21
C PRO A 64 -23.32 29.27 -5.64
N ASP A 65 -24.52 29.57 -5.14
CA ASP A 65 -25.75 28.81 -5.38
C ASP A 65 -25.59 27.31 -5.07
N LEU A 66 -24.98 26.98 -3.91
CA LEU A 66 -24.66 25.61 -3.51
C LEU A 66 -25.86 24.66 -3.62
N GLN A 67 -27.05 25.09 -3.19
CA GLN A 67 -28.26 24.26 -3.19
C GLN A 67 -28.68 23.81 -4.60
N ASP A 68 -28.47 24.65 -5.61
CA ASP A 68 -28.87 24.38 -6.99
C ASP A 68 -27.80 23.56 -7.75
N ASN A 69 -26.55 23.65 -7.31
CA ASN A 69 -25.40 23.09 -8.03
C ASN A 69 -24.75 21.88 -7.34
N CYS A 70 -25.12 21.54 -6.11
CA CYS A 70 -24.53 20.43 -5.35
C CYS A 70 -24.64 19.06 -6.05
N CYS A 71 -25.62 18.89 -6.95
CA CYS A 71 -25.79 17.65 -7.73
C CYS A 71 -24.85 17.55 -8.95
N LYS A 72 -24.08 18.59 -9.27
CA LYS A 72 -23.15 18.60 -10.40
C LYS A 72 -21.75 18.19 -9.95
N GLN A 73 -21.25 17.07 -10.45
CA GLN A 73 -19.93 16.53 -10.09
C GLN A 73 -18.80 17.54 -10.34
N ASN A 74 -18.73 18.13 -11.54
CA ASN A 74 -17.68 19.11 -11.90
C ASN A 74 -17.71 20.37 -11.01
N TYR A 75 -18.89 20.75 -10.51
CA TYR A 75 -19.02 21.95 -9.66
C TYR A 75 -18.27 21.77 -8.34
N LEU A 76 -18.38 20.59 -7.72
CA LEU A 76 -17.69 20.27 -6.46
C LEU A 76 -16.22 19.93 -6.66
N GLU A 77 -15.83 19.30 -7.77
CA GLU A 77 -14.44 18.89 -8.02
C GLU A 77 -13.49 20.06 -8.31
N GLU A 78 -13.98 21.15 -8.89
CA GLU A 78 -13.16 22.29 -9.31
C GLU A 78 -12.91 23.32 -8.19
N ARG A 79 -13.48 23.11 -7.01
CA ARG A 79 -13.48 24.07 -5.89
C ARG A 79 -13.00 23.40 -4.62
N ALA A 80 -12.30 24.15 -3.76
CA ALA A 80 -11.82 23.63 -2.49
C ALA A 80 -11.68 24.76 -1.46
N ILE A 81 -12.04 24.48 -0.22
CA ILE A 81 -11.75 25.32 0.94
C ILE A 81 -10.56 24.70 1.66
N LEU A 82 -9.50 25.49 1.87
CA LEU A 82 -8.30 25.05 2.59
C LEU A 82 -8.37 25.54 4.03
N CYS A 83 -8.22 24.63 4.99
CA CYS A 83 -8.18 24.95 6.42
C CYS A 83 -6.85 24.53 7.05
N PRO A 84 -6.34 25.28 8.03
CA PRO A 84 -5.05 24.98 8.68
C PRO A 84 -5.12 23.80 9.67
N VAL A 85 -6.30 23.52 10.24
CA VAL A 85 -6.52 22.45 11.22
C VAL A 85 -7.75 21.62 10.87
N ASN A 86 -7.73 20.33 11.21
CA ASN A 86 -8.83 19.41 10.92
C ASN A 86 -10.12 19.74 11.67
N GLU A 87 -10.04 20.34 12.86
CA GLU A 87 -11.23 20.78 13.62
C GLU A 87 -12.05 21.78 12.79
N ASN A 88 -11.41 22.78 12.20
CA ASN A 88 -12.06 23.75 11.31
C ASN A 88 -12.65 23.10 10.05
N VAL A 89 -12.00 22.05 9.52
CA VAL A 89 -12.53 21.28 8.39
C VAL A 89 -13.83 20.60 8.77
N ASN A 90 -13.87 19.95 9.94
CA ASN A 90 -15.06 19.25 10.41
C ASN A 90 -16.22 20.23 10.62
N GLU A 91 -15.97 21.35 11.30
CA GLU A 91 -17.00 22.38 11.54
C GLU A 91 -17.57 22.97 10.24
N LEU A 92 -16.73 23.21 9.23
CA LEU A 92 -17.18 23.71 7.94
C LEU A 92 -17.93 22.64 7.14
N ASN A 93 -17.45 21.39 7.17
CA ASN A 93 -18.15 20.29 6.53
C ASN A 93 -19.53 20.09 7.13
N GLU A 94 -19.67 20.06 8.45
CA GLU A 94 -20.97 19.94 9.13
C GLU A 94 -21.91 21.07 8.69
N TYR A 95 -21.42 22.30 8.63
CA TYR A 95 -22.19 23.46 8.20
C TYR A 95 -22.65 23.36 6.72
N ILE A 96 -21.76 22.93 5.80
CA ILE A 96 -22.10 22.73 4.38
C ILE A 96 -23.14 21.61 4.24
N MET A 97 -22.96 20.52 4.99
CA MET A 97 -23.84 19.34 4.93
C MET A 97 -25.25 19.65 5.44
N ASP A 98 -25.40 20.56 6.42
CA ASP A 98 -26.72 20.98 6.89
C ASP A 98 -27.50 21.85 5.87
N GLN A 99 -26.80 22.49 4.93
CA GLN A 99 -27.43 23.32 3.88
C GLN A 99 -27.91 22.54 2.64
N ILE A 100 -27.43 21.31 2.42
CA ILE A 100 -27.78 20.49 1.27
C ILE A 100 -29.05 19.68 1.61
N GLN A 101 -30.16 19.88 0.88
CA GLN A 101 -31.45 19.17 1.06
C GLN A 101 -31.43 17.69 0.62
N GLY A 102 -30.33 16.98 0.86
CA GLY A 102 -30.28 15.53 0.74
C GLY A 102 -30.75 14.89 2.05
N ASP A 103 -31.43 13.75 1.96
CA ASP A 103 -31.67 12.88 3.12
C ASP A 103 -30.35 12.74 3.88
N LYS A 104 -30.31 13.14 5.16
CA LYS A 104 -29.09 13.15 5.98
C LYS A 104 -28.52 11.74 5.91
N GLY A 105 -27.54 11.55 5.03
CA GLY A 105 -26.82 10.29 4.94
C GLY A 105 -26.34 10.01 6.35
N GLN A 106 -26.85 8.92 6.93
CA GLN A 106 -26.69 8.57 8.34
C GLN A 106 -25.30 8.97 8.84
N GLU A 107 -25.23 9.73 9.95
CA GLU A 107 -23.96 10.11 10.61
C GLU A 107 -23.14 8.90 11.08
N GLU A 108 -23.72 7.71 11.05
CA GLU A 108 -22.95 6.51 10.82
C GLU A 108 -22.63 6.41 9.32
N VAL A 109 -21.41 6.80 8.94
CA VAL A 109 -20.79 6.20 7.77
C VAL A 109 -20.63 4.70 8.08
N SER A 110 -21.72 3.95 7.91
CA SER A 110 -21.67 2.53 7.68
C SER A 110 -20.78 2.40 6.46
N GLY A 111 -19.56 1.87 6.71
CA GLY A 111 -18.41 1.97 5.80
C GLY A 111 -18.85 1.91 4.35
N GLY A 112 -18.65 3.02 3.63
CA GLY A 112 -19.25 3.27 2.32
C GLY A 112 -19.21 2.03 1.44
N HIS A 113 -20.29 1.79 0.69
CA HIS A 113 -20.61 0.64 -0.17
C HIS A 113 -19.44 0.10 -1.03
N CYS A 114 -18.38 -0.36 -0.40
CA CYS A 114 -17.21 -0.95 -1.01
C CYS A 114 -17.56 -2.41 -1.22
N LEU A 115 -17.85 -2.76 -2.47
CA LEU A 115 -18.12 -4.15 -2.86
C LEU A 115 -17.05 -5.09 -2.31
N VAL A 116 -15.79 -4.65 -2.28
CA VAL A 116 -14.67 -5.40 -1.71
C VAL A 116 -13.92 -4.53 -0.71
N SER A 117 -13.50 -5.11 0.42
CA SER A 117 -12.74 -4.37 1.43
C SER A 117 -11.40 -3.87 0.88
N TRP A 118 -11.00 -2.68 1.31
CA TRP A 118 -9.76 -2.03 0.85
C TRP A 118 -8.51 -2.90 1.09
N ARG A 119 -8.45 -3.62 2.22
CA ARG A 119 -7.37 -4.59 2.49
C ARG A 119 -7.25 -5.67 1.42
N LYS A 120 -8.37 -6.18 0.89
CA LYS A 120 -8.39 -7.18 -0.20
C LYS A 120 -8.06 -6.56 -1.55
N VAL A 121 -8.43 -5.30 -1.78
CA VAL A 121 -8.04 -4.52 -2.98
C VAL A 121 -6.51 -4.35 -3.01
N CYS A 122 -5.91 -3.98 -1.88
CA CYS A 122 -4.47 -3.72 -1.77
C CYS A 122 -3.59 -4.97 -1.71
N SER A 123 -4.18 -6.16 -1.65
CA SER A 123 -3.43 -7.40 -1.77
C SER A 123 -2.76 -7.52 -3.16
N PRO A 124 -1.57 -8.13 -3.25
CA PRO A 124 -0.96 -8.44 -4.54
C PRO A 124 -1.89 -9.26 -5.45
N VAL A 125 -1.69 -9.13 -6.76
CA VAL A 125 -2.45 -9.85 -7.78
C VAL A 125 -2.36 -11.38 -7.59
N ALA A 126 -1.18 -11.90 -7.26
CA ALA A 126 -0.97 -13.31 -6.97
C ALA A 126 -1.79 -13.82 -5.76
N LYS A 127 -2.15 -12.92 -4.84
CA LYS A 127 -2.96 -13.18 -3.64
C LYS A 127 -4.44 -12.80 -3.83
N GLY A 128 -4.83 -12.50 -5.07
CA GLY A 128 -6.21 -12.25 -5.46
C GLY A 128 -6.71 -10.83 -5.14
N GLY A 129 -5.81 -9.86 -4.97
CA GLY A 129 -6.15 -8.44 -4.95
C GLY A 129 -5.94 -7.76 -6.32
N LEU A 130 -5.96 -6.42 -6.32
CA LEU A 130 -5.78 -5.58 -7.51
C LEU A 130 -4.32 -5.11 -7.68
N GLY A 131 -3.44 -5.39 -6.72
CA GLY A 131 -2.05 -4.92 -6.76
C GLY A 131 -1.89 -3.43 -6.47
N VAL A 132 -2.93 -2.76 -5.98
CA VAL A 132 -2.82 -1.41 -5.42
C VAL A 132 -1.96 -1.47 -4.17
N LYS A 133 -1.00 -0.57 -4.01
CA LYS A 133 -0.15 -0.56 -2.81
C LYS A 133 -0.93 -0.06 -1.61
N ASP A 134 -0.91 -0.82 -0.52
CA ASP A 134 -1.34 -0.32 0.77
C ASP A 134 -0.32 0.73 1.26
N LEU A 135 -0.76 1.98 1.41
CA LEU A 135 0.11 3.08 1.79
C LEU A 135 0.75 2.88 3.16
N ASN A 136 0.09 2.17 4.09
CA ASN A 136 0.65 1.89 5.41
C ASN A 136 1.79 0.88 5.32
N PHE A 137 1.57 -0.25 4.65
CA PHE A 137 2.62 -1.27 4.46
C PHE A 137 3.75 -0.74 3.58
N PHE A 138 3.43 0.03 2.55
CA PHE A 138 4.44 0.64 1.68
C PHE A 138 5.26 1.70 2.43
N GLY A 139 4.61 2.51 3.27
CA GLY A 139 5.27 3.46 4.16
C GLY A 139 6.21 2.78 5.15
N GLN A 140 5.80 1.65 5.75
CA GLN A 140 6.67 0.84 6.61
C GLN A 140 7.87 0.28 5.84
N ALA A 141 7.67 -0.28 4.64
CA ALA A 141 8.76 -0.78 3.79
C ALA A 141 9.78 0.33 3.43
N LEU A 142 9.32 1.57 3.21
CA LEU A 142 10.20 2.72 3.00
C LEU A 142 10.98 3.12 4.26
N ARG A 143 10.38 3.00 5.45
CA ARG A 143 11.09 3.23 6.72
C ARG A 143 12.14 2.14 6.98
N LEU A 144 11.87 0.89 6.60
CA LEU A 144 12.87 -0.18 6.62
C LEU A 144 14.05 0.12 5.69
N LYS A 145 13.79 0.75 4.53
CA LYS A 145 14.86 1.21 3.62
C LYS A 145 15.80 2.20 4.29
N TRP A 146 15.28 3.12 5.09
CA TRP A 146 16.10 4.05 5.86
C TRP A 146 17.09 3.29 6.75
N LEU A 147 16.59 2.31 7.53
CA LEU A 147 17.43 1.49 8.41
C LEU A 147 18.50 0.72 7.63
N ALA A 148 18.11 -0.01 6.58
CA ALA A 148 19.04 -0.75 5.73
C ALA A 148 20.15 0.14 5.15
N LYS A 149 19.76 1.26 4.52
CA LYS A 149 20.72 2.18 3.90
C LYS A 149 21.58 2.93 4.90
N SER A 150 21.05 3.18 6.11
CA SER A 150 21.83 3.85 7.15
C SER A 150 23.02 3.00 7.61
N LEU A 151 22.86 1.68 7.60
CA LEU A 151 23.90 0.73 7.98
C LEU A 151 24.84 0.36 6.84
N GLU A 152 24.38 0.42 5.58
CA GLU A 152 25.26 0.29 4.39
C GLU A 152 26.11 1.55 4.15
N GLN A 153 25.55 2.74 4.39
CA GLN A 153 26.15 4.02 4.02
C GLN A 153 26.53 4.86 5.24
N ARG A 154 27.18 4.24 6.24
CA ARG A 154 27.45 4.84 7.56
C ARG A 154 28.18 6.18 7.49
N GLU A 155 29.07 6.36 6.52
CA GLU A 155 29.88 7.57 6.34
C GLU A 155 29.10 8.78 5.81
N ARG A 156 27.86 8.60 5.33
CA ARG A 156 27.10 9.68 4.71
C ARG A 156 26.49 10.60 5.78
N PRO A 157 26.57 11.94 5.66
CA PRO A 157 26.07 12.85 6.69
C PRO A 157 24.61 12.67 7.09
N TRP A 158 23.76 12.16 6.19
CA TRP A 158 22.34 11.92 6.49
C TRP A 158 22.11 10.79 7.50
N THR A 159 23.08 9.88 7.71
CA THR A 159 23.01 8.85 8.77
C THR A 159 23.18 9.43 10.17
N MET A 160 23.75 10.64 10.26
CA MET A 160 23.89 11.38 11.52
C MET A 160 22.61 12.12 11.91
N ALA A 161 21.60 12.15 11.02
CA ALA A 161 20.30 12.72 11.35
C ALA A 161 19.64 11.91 12.48
N SER A 162 19.05 12.60 13.45
CA SER A 162 18.41 12.01 14.64
C SER A 162 17.10 11.26 14.36
N PHE A 163 16.81 10.93 13.10
CA PHE A 163 15.60 10.21 12.74
C PHE A 163 15.65 8.78 13.26
N ARG A 164 14.74 8.47 14.20
CA ARG A 164 14.52 7.11 14.68
C ARG A 164 13.16 6.60 14.21
N PRO A 165 13.11 5.49 13.46
CA PRO A 165 11.86 4.81 13.18
C PRO A 165 11.16 4.40 14.48
N GLY A 166 9.84 4.22 14.42
CA GLY A 166 9.07 3.70 15.57
C GLY A 166 9.56 2.29 15.98
N CYS A 167 9.34 1.93 17.24
CA CYS A 167 9.80 0.66 17.81
C CYS A 167 9.36 -0.57 17.02
N ASP A 168 8.16 -0.53 16.42
CA ASP A 168 7.62 -1.63 15.61
C ASP A 168 8.46 -1.85 14.34
N VAL A 169 8.90 -0.77 13.69
CA VAL A 169 9.71 -0.85 12.47
C VAL A 169 11.09 -1.38 12.79
N GLU A 170 11.68 -0.96 13.91
CA GLU A 170 12.96 -1.52 14.37
C GLU A 170 12.86 -3.00 14.72
N ALA A 171 11.78 -3.42 15.39
CA ALA A 171 11.54 -4.81 15.74
C ALA A 171 11.38 -5.68 14.48
N ILE A 172 10.60 -5.21 13.50
CA ILE A 172 10.48 -5.85 12.19
C ILE A 172 11.86 -5.93 11.52
N PHE A 173 12.61 -4.84 11.47
CA PHE A 173 13.93 -4.83 10.84
C PHE A 173 14.88 -5.86 11.46
N ARG A 174 14.93 -5.94 12.80
CA ARG A 174 15.79 -6.89 13.52
C ARG A 174 15.41 -8.35 13.28
N SER A 175 14.15 -8.67 13.01
CA SER A 175 13.73 -10.06 12.78
C SER A 175 14.14 -10.59 11.41
N VAL A 176 14.22 -9.71 10.40
CA VAL A 176 14.51 -10.07 9.01
C VAL A 176 15.93 -9.75 8.55
N THR A 177 16.76 -9.20 9.44
CA THR A 177 18.18 -8.92 9.17
C THR A 177 19.09 -9.91 9.88
N GLU A 178 20.23 -10.16 9.26
CA GLU A 178 21.33 -10.93 9.79
C GLU A 178 22.61 -10.12 9.63
N TYR A 179 23.45 -10.09 10.66
CA TYR A 179 24.70 -9.35 10.69
C TYR A 179 25.83 -10.36 10.51
N ILE A 180 26.62 -10.20 9.46
CA ILE A 180 27.82 -10.98 9.21
C ILE A 180 28.96 -10.23 9.90
N ILE A 181 29.49 -10.82 10.98
CA ILE A 181 30.49 -10.17 11.80
C ILE A 181 31.85 -10.17 11.09
N GLY A 182 32.44 -8.98 11.01
CA GLY A 182 33.87 -8.79 10.78
C GLY A 182 34.53 -8.40 12.10
N ASN A 183 34.78 -7.10 12.28
CA ASN A 183 35.44 -6.56 13.46
C ASN A 183 34.50 -6.44 14.67
N GLY A 184 33.18 -6.46 14.47
CA GLY A 184 32.17 -6.41 15.51
C GLY A 184 32.01 -5.05 16.19
N GLU A 185 32.65 -3.98 15.71
CA GLU A 185 32.56 -2.66 16.35
C GLU A 185 31.22 -1.99 16.13
N ASP A 186 30.59 -2.36 15.03
CA ASP A 186 29.48 -1.69 14.38
C ASP A 186 28.13 -2.39 14.61
N THR A 187 28.19 -3.56 15.24
CA THR A 187 27.08 -4.46 15.51
C THR A 187 26.77 -4.51 17.00
N ASP A 188 25.49 -4.40 17.36
CA ASP A 188 25.03 -4.49 18.74
C ASP A 188 25.02 -5.92 19.27
N PHE A 189 25.58 -6.13 20.45
CA PHE A 189 25.70 -7.46 21.05
C PHE A 189 24.34 -8.12 21.34
N TRP A 190 23.40 -7.39 21.93
CA TRP A 190 22.13 -7.96 22.41
C TRP A 190 21.01 -7.95 21.36
N THR A 191 20.91 -6.88 20.58
CA THR A 191 19.75 -6.60 19.73
C THR A 191 19.94 -6.99 18.27
N ALA A 192 21.20 -7.10 17.80
CA ALA A 192 21.49 -7.56 16.45
C ALA A 192 21.49 -9.10 16.39
N ASN A 193 21.06 -9.64 15.25
CA ASN A 193 21.12 -11.07 14.98
C ASN A 193 22.44 -11.38 14.24
N TRP A 194 23.49 -11.63 15.00
CA TRP A 194 24.83 -11.85 14.46
C TRP A 194 25.31 -13.30 14.52
N THR A 195 24.58 -14.19 15.21
CA THR A 195 24.81 -15.65 15.19
C THR A 195 23.93 -16.39 14.19
N GLY A 196 23.11 -15.66 13.42
CA GLY A 196 22.15 -16.22 12.45
C GLY A 196 20.91 -16.88 13.08
N LYS A 197 20.96 -17.23 14.36
CA LYS A 197 19.90 -17.93 15.11
C LYS A 197 18.86 -16.99 15.75
N GLY A 198 19.00 -15.68 15.59
CA GLY A 198 18.14 -14.65 16.19
C GLY A 198 18.89 -13.76 17.17
N CYS A 199 18.29 -12.63 17.56
CA CYS A 199 18.90 -11.72 18.53
C CYS A 199 18.86 -12.30 19.95
N PHE A 200 19.90 -12.00 20.74
CA PHE A 200 20.01 -12.53 22.09
C PHE A 200 18.93 -11.98 23.03
N ALA A 201 18.52 -10.73 22.84
CA ALA A 201 17.43 -10.13 23.62
C ALA A 201 16.08 -10.88 23.48
N TRP A 202 15.85 -11.55 22.34
CA TRP A 202 14.64 -12.34 22.13
C TRP A 202 14.80 -13.79 22.59
N ARG A 203 15.98 -14.39 22.38
CA ARG A 203 16.26 -15.79 22.75
C ARG A 203 16.46 -15.99 24.25
N TRP A 204 17.06 -15.00 24.91
CA TRP A 204 17.38 -15.01 26.33
C TRP A 204 16.89 -13.71 26.99
N PRO A 205 15.56 -13.53 27.06
CA PRO A 205 14.95 -12.29 27.55
C PRO A 205 15.17 -12.08 29.04
N ILE A 206 15.29 -13.16 29.83
CA ILE A 206 15.49 -13.07 31.28
C ILE A 206 16.89 -12.52 31.54
N LEU A 207 17.91 -13.08 30.92
CA LEU A 207 19.29 -12.60 31.00
C LEU A 207 19.42 -11.17 30.49
N HIS A 208 18.77 -10.84 29.37
CA HIS A 208 18.78 -9.49 28.82
C HIS A 208 18.14 -8.47 29.77
N SER A 209 17.21 -8.86 30.65
CA SER A 209 16.64 -7.94 31.66
C SER A 209 17.66 -7.43 32.68
N TYR A 210 18.76 -8.19 32.89
CA TYR A 210 19.88 -7.80 33.74
C TYR A 210 20.93 -6.98 32.98
N ALA A 211 20.86 -6.91 31.65
CA ALA A 211 21.78 -6.12 30.85
C ALA A 211 21.49 -4.62 31.02
N GLY A 212 22.53 -3.83 31.27
CA GLY A 212 22.40 -2.38 31.36
C GLY A 212 21.90 -1.74 30.05
N ARG A 213 21.33 -0.54 30.13
CA ARG A 213 20.80 0.21 28.96
C ARG A 213 21.88 0.75 28.00
N VAL A 214 23.16 0.49 28.28
CA VAL A 214 24.27 1.01 27.47
C VAL A 214 24.43 0.14 26.22
N ARG A 215 24.47 0.80 25.07
CA ARG A 215 24.76 0.15 23.79
C ARG A 215 26.14 -0.50 23.83
N LEU A 216 26.20 -1.82 23.71
CA LEU A 216 27.43 -2.61 23.75
C LEU A 216 27.67 -3.25 22.39
N SER A 217 28.80 -2.93 21.75
CA SER A 217 29.18 -3.56 20.48
C SER A 217 29.77 -4.96 20.71
N VAL A 218 29.67 -5.83 19.69
CA VAL A 218 30.20 -7.21 19.74
C VAL A 218 31.71 -7.20 20.03
N ALA A 219 32.49 -6.34 19.37
CA ALA A 219 33.93 -6.21 19.62
C ALA A 219 34.26 -5.96 21.10
N LYS A 220 33.56 -4.98 21.68
CA LYS A 220 33.75 -4.59 23.09
C LYS A 220 33.22 -5.66 24.04
N ALA A 221 32.15 -6.34 23.67
CA ALA A 221 31.53 -7.41 24.45
C ALA A 221 32.47 -8.61 24.62
N LEU A 222 33.05 -9.08 23.51
CA LEU A 222 33.94 -10.25 23.48
C LEU A 222 35.30 -9.96 24.10
N THR A 223 35.80 -8.73 23.98
CA THR A 223 37.07 -8.33 24.59
C THR A 223 37.02 -8.51 26.11
N ASN A 224 37.80 -9.45 26.64
CA ASN A 224 37.86 -9.81 28.07
C ASN A 224 36.50 -10.17 28.69
N ASN A 225 35.56 -10.71 27.89
CA ASN A 225 34.21 -11.06 28.33
C ASN A 225 33.50 -9.91 29.05
N ARG A 226 33.66 -8.68 28.54
CA ARG A 226 33.08 -7.47 29.13
C ARG A 226 31.57 -7.55 29.25
N TRP A 227 30.89 -8.26 28.34
CA TRP A 227 29.44 -8.42 28.37
C TRP A 227 28.94 -8.98 29.72
N VAL A 228 29.69 -9.91 30.33
CA VAL A 228 29.37 -10.46 31.66
C VAL A 228 29.37 -9.38 32.73
N ARG A 229 30.32 -8.44 32.65
CA ARG A 229 30.44 -7.31 33.60
C ARG A 229 29.35 -6.26 33.42
N THR A 230 28.62 -6.28 32.30
CA THR A 230 27.50 -5.36 32.06
C THR A 230 26.19 -5.84 32.66
N LEU A 231 26.13 -7.09 33.13
CA LEU A 231 24.99 -7.64 33.85
C LEU A 231 24.94 -7.03 35.26
N GLN A 232 23.79 -6.49 35.64
CA GLN A 232 23.59 -5.76 36.89
C GLN A 232 22.90 -6.64 37.93
N GLY A 233 23.35 -6.60 39.18
CA GLY A 233 22.70 -7.31 40.28
C GLY A 233 23.04 -8.81 40.32
N ALA A 234 22.32 -9.53 41.18
CA ALA A 234 22.45 -10.99 41.31
C ALA A 234 21.53 -11.69 40.30
N LEU A 235 22.11 -12.53 39.45
CA LEU A 235 21.37 -13.34 38.48
C LEU A 235 20.48 -14.35 39.20
N SER A 236 19.26 -14.57 38.71
CA SER A 236 18.42 -15.68 39.17
C SER A 236 18.94 -17.02 38.63
N ASN A 237 18.43 -18.14 39.15
CA ASN A 237 18.81 -19.48 38.66
C ASN A 237 18.40 -19.68 37.19
N GLU A 238 17.27 -19.13 36.78
CA GLU A 238 16.80 -19.14 35.39
C GLU A 238 17.72 -18.30 34.50
N ALA A 239 18.09 -17.10 34.96
CA ALA A 239 19.03 -16.24 34.25
C ALA A 239 20.43 -16.88 34.13
N MET A 240 20.87 -17.63 35.14
CA MET A 240 22.10 -18.43 35.09
C MET A 240 22.02 -19.55 34.04
N GLY A 241 20.87 -20.20 33.89
CA GLY A 241 20.64 -21.18 32.82
C GLY A 241 20.81 -20.57 31.43
N GLU A 242 20.20 -19.40 31.19
CA GLU A 242 20.36 -18.65 29.94
C GLU A 242 21.81 -18.17 29.73
N PHE A 243 22.49 -17.76 30.80
CA PHE A 243 23.88 -17.33 30.77
C PHE A 243 24.82 -18.43 30.23
N PHE A 244 24.69 -19.67 30.72
CA PHE A 244 25.55 -20.76 30.25
C PHE A 244 25.30 -21.12 28.79
N GLN A 245 24.05 -21.05 28.33
CA GLN A 245 23.72 -21.27 26.92
C GLN A 245 24.33 -20.19 26.01
N LEU A 246 24.25 -18.93 26.44
CA LEU A 246 24.87 -17.82 25.71
C LEU A 246 26.39 -17.93 25.71
N TRP A 247 26.98 -18.30 26.85
CA TRP A 247 28.42 -18.49 26.99
C TRP A 247 28.95 -19.54 26.01
N ASP A 248 28.30 -20.70 25.95
CA ASP A 248 28.65 -21.79 25.03
C ASP A 248 28.54 -21.37 23.56
N GLU A 249 27.47 -20.63 23.19
CA GLU A 249 27.28 -20.18 21.81
C GLU A 249 28.33 -19.15 21.36
N ILE A 250 28.84 -18.33 22.28
CA ILE A 250 29.77 -17.24 21.96
C ILE A 250 31.24 -17.69 22.04
N HIS A 251 31.53 -18.77 22.77
CA HIS A 251 32.90 -19.19 23.08
C HIS A 251 33.79 -19.32 21.83
N ASP A 252 33.22 -19.80 20.72
CA ASP A 252 33.97 -20.08 19.49
C ASP A 252 33.88 -18.96 18.43
N VAL A 253 33.38 -17.78 18.80
CA VAL A 253 33.23 -16.65 17.86
C VAL A 253 34.56 -15.93 17.67
N LEU A 254 35.08 -15.98 16.44
CA LEU A 254 36.31 -15.28 16.07
C LEU A 254 35.99 -14.01 15.26
N LEU A 255 36.53 -12.88 15.71
CA LEU A 255 36.43 -11.60 15.00
C LEU A 255 37.49 -11.52 13.90
N LEU A 256 37.09 -11.03 12.74
CA LEU A 256 37.97 -10.80 11.59
C LEU A 256 38.23 -9.29 11.44
N PRO A 257 39.39 -8.87 10.89
CA PRO A 257 39.69 -7.45 10.67
C PRO A 257 38.98 -6.87 9.44
N SER A 258 37.75 -7.31 9.16
CA SER A 258 36.88 -6.83 8.08
C SER A 258 35.75 -5.96 8.65
N THR A 259 35.09 -5.18 7.80
CA THR A 259 33.89 -4.43 8.21
C THR A 259 32.70 -5.36 8.42
N ASP A 260 31.83 -5.02 9.35
CA ASP A 260 30.57 -5.73 9.57
C ASP A 260 29.61 -5.53 8.38
N GLU A 261 29.03 -6.62 7.88
CA GLU A 261 28.07 -6.59 6.76
C GLU A 261 26.67 -6.99 7.22
N ILE A 262 25.65 -6.56 6.49
CA ILE A 262 24.25 -6.92 6.77
C ILE A 262 23.66 -7.68 5.60
N ARG A 263 23.04 -8.80 5.92
CA ARG A 263 22.30 -9.65 5.00
C ARG A 263 20.81 -9.53 5.27
N TRP A 264 20.06 -9.27 4.20
CA TRP A 264 18.61 -9.30 4.19
C TRP A 264 18.09 -10.72 3.94
N LYS A 265 17.41 -11.31 4.92
CA LYS A 265 17.02 -12.74 4.87
C LYS A 265 15.94 -13.06 3.82
N LEU A 266 15.16 -12.07 3.40
CA LEU A 266 14.02 -12.29 2.50
C LEU A 266 14.40 -12.26 1.01
N ALA A 267 15.64 -11.88 0.68
CA ALA A 267 16.12 -11.85 -0.68
C ALA A 267 17.27 -12.85 -0.86
N ASN A 268 17.28 -13.54 -2.01
CA ASN A 268 18.27 -14.58 -2.31
C ASN A 268 19.68 -14.01 -2.53
N ASP A 269 19.78 -12.75 -2.94
CA ASP A 269 21.05 -12.02 -3.09
C ASP A 269 21.54 -11.42 -1.76
N GLY A 270 20.74 -11.54 -0.69
CA GLY A 270 21.04 -10.94 0.61
C GLY A 270 20.93 -9.42 0.65
N GLN A 271 20.47 -8.77 -0.43
CA GLN A 271 20.39 -7.31 -0.50
C GLN A 271 19.00 -6.79 -0.14
N PHE A 272 18.95 -5.60 0.46
CA PHE A 272 17.69 -4.96 0.79
C PHE A 272 17.01 -4.40 -0.47
N SER A 273 15.75 -4.77 -0.69
CA SER A 273 14.87 -4.10 -1.64
C SER A 273 13.52 -3.74 -1.02
N VAL A 274 12.98 -2.58 -1.39
CA VAL A 274 11.65 -2.14 -0.92
C VAL A 274 10.57 -3.12 -1.37
N ALA A 275 10.73 -3.74 -2.54
CA ALA A 275 9.82 -4.76 -3.04
C ALA A 275 9.78 -5.98 -2.11
N SER A 276 10.94 -6.57 -1.78
CA SER A 276 11.02 -7.70 -0.85
C SER A 276 10.49 -7.37 0.55
N ALA A 277 10.74 -6.15 1.03
CA ALA A 277 10.23 -5.69 2.33
C ALA A 277 8.71 -5.49 2.31
N TYR A 278 8.14 -5.06 1.18
CA TYR A 278 6.69 -4.94 1.03
C TYR A 278 6.02 -6.31 0.92
N ASP A 279 6.60 -7.23 0.15
CA ASP A 279 6.07 -8.59 -0.03
C ASP A 279 6.05 -9.40 1.27
N MET A 280 6.97 -9.09 2.19
CA MET A 280 7.03 -9.64 3.55
C MET A 280 5.68 -9.56 4.29
N PHE A 281 4.99 -8.42 4.20
CA PHE A 281 3.71 -8.21 4.90
C PHE A 281 2.60 -9.14 4.44
N PHE A 282 2.80 -9.79 3.30
CA PHE A 282 1.84 -10.72 2.72
C PHE A 282 2.33 -12.18 2.77
N MET A 283 3.50 -12.50 3.34
CA MET A 283 4.07 -13.86 3.28
C MET A 283 3.17 -14.93 3.92
N ALA A 284 2.40 -14.56 4.94
CA ALA A 284 1.43 -15.46 5.58
C ALA A 284 0.10 -15.60 4.82
N THR A 285 -0.08 -14.89 3.69
CA THR A 285 -1.31 -14.93 2.90
C THR A 285 -1.19 -15.98 1.78
N GLU A 286 -2.22 -16.82 1.65
CA GLU A 286 -2.30 -17.82 0.59
C GLU A 286 -2.44 -17.20 -0.81
N ASN A 287 -1.88 -17.89 -1.80
CA ASN A 287 -2.00 -17.48 -3.19
C ASN A 287 -3.40 -17.80 -3.72
N CYS A 288 -3.95 -16.90 -4.52
CA CYS A 288 -5.22 -17.10 -5.20
C CYS A 288 -4.97 -17.83 -6.52
N ALA A 289 -5.50 -19.05 -6.65
CA ALA A 289 -5.33 -19.88 -7.85
C ALA A 289 -5.72 -19.19 -9.17
N PHE A 290 -6.68 -18.24 -9.11
CA PHE A 290 -7.19 -17.54 -10.29
C PHE A 290 -6.67 -16.11 -10.44
N GLY A 291 -5.90 -15.59 -9.47
CA GLY A 291 -5.42 -14.21 -9.48
C GLY A 291 -4.55 -13.91 -10.69
N GLU A 292 -3.47 -14.67 -10.87
CA GLU A 292 -2.59 -14.49 -12.03
C GLU A 292 -3.29 -14.81 -13.35
N LEU A 293 -4.11 -15.86 -13.39
CA LEU A 293 -4.84 -16.26 -14.60
C LEU A 293 -5.76 -15.14 -15.10
N LEU A 294 -6.45 -14.48 -14.17
CA LEU A 294 -7.38 -13.41 -14.48
C LEU A 294 -6.65 -12.20 -15.07
N TRP A 295 -5.59 -11.74 -14.39
CA TRP A 295 -4.91 -10.51 -14.73
C TRP A 295 -3.98 -10.63 -15.95
N HIS A 296 -3.44 -11.83 -16.22
CA HIS A 296 -2.67 -12.13 -17.45
C HIS A 296 -3.54 -12.52 -18.65
N SER A 297 -4.86 -12.60 -18.50
CA SER A 297 -5.78 -12.89 -19.61
C SER A 297 -5.74 -11.78 -20.68
N ARG A 298 -6.18 -12.06 -21.91
CA ARG A 298 -6.30 -11.04 -22.98
C ARG A 298 -7.60 -10.22 -22.90
N ALA A 299 -8.48 -10.50 -21.95
CA ALA A 299 -9.74 -9.79 -21.81
C ALA A 299 -9.52 -8.28 -21.60
N PRO A 300 -10.41 -7.39 -22.05
CA PRO A 300 -10.37 -5.97 -21.69
C PRO A 300 -10.37 -5.76 -20.17
N SER A 301 -9.77 -4.67 -19.68
CA SER A 301 -9.63 -4.41 -18.23
C SER A 301 -10.97 -4.37 -17.48
N ARG A 302 -12.03 -3.88 -18.12
CA ARG A 302 -13.40 -3.87 -17.57
C ARG A 302 -13.94 -5.28 -17.32
N VAL A 303 -13.61 -6.24 -18.20
CA VAL A 303 -13.99 -7.65 -18.07
C VAL A 303 -13.18 -8.32 -16.95
N ARG A 304 -11.87 -8.05 -16.88
CA ARG A 304 -11.02 -8.59 -15.80
C ARG A 304 -11.49 -8.12 -14.43
N PHE A 305 -11.82 -6.84 -14.30
CA PHE A 305 -12.34 -6.27 -13.05
C PHE A 305 -13.69 -6.86 -12.65
N PHE A 306 -14.61 -7.03 -13.59
CA PHE A 306 -15.89 -7.68 -13.32
C PHE A 306 -15.71 -9.12 -12.85
N MET A 307 -14.87 -9.90 -13.53
CA MET A 307 -14.58 -11.27 -13.14
C MET A 307 -13.85 -11.34 -11.78
N TRP A 308 -13.02 -10.35 -11.45
CA TRP A 308 -12.42 -10.22 -10.12
C TRP A 308 -13.47 -10.01 -9.04
N LEU A 309 -14.48 -9.16 -9.27
CA LEU A 309 -15.63 -8.99 -8.37
C LEU A 309 -16.45 -10.29 -8.24
N ALA A 310 -16.64 -11.01 -9.34
CA ALA A 310 -17.34 -12.28 -9.37
C ALA A 310 -16.63 -13.34 -8.51
N LEU A 311 -15.30 -13.45 -8.63
CA LEU A 311 -14.47 -14.35 -7.80
C LEU A 311 -14.49 -14.01 -6.30
N LYS A 312 -14.98 -12.83 -5.92
CA LYS A 312 -15.12 -12.41 -4.53
C LYS A 312 -16.57 -12.48 -4.02
N ASP A 313 -17.51 -12.96 -4.84
CA ASP A 313 -18.96 -12.97 -4.57
C ASP A 313 -19.52 -11.57 -4.31
N ARG A 314 -19.13 -10.59 -5.15
CA ARG A 314 -19.46 -9.16 -4.99
C ARG A 314 -20.01 -8.49 -6.24
N CYS A 315 -20.54 -9.27 -7.18
CA CYS A 315 -21.31 -8.72 -8.30
C CYS A 315 -22.64 -8.15 -7.79
N LEU A 316 -22.94 -6.91 -8.16
CA LEU A 316 -24.22 -6.28 -7.88
C LEU A 316 -25.34 -7.00 -8.65
N ARG A 317 -26.42 -7.39 -7.95
CA ARG A 317 -27.68 -7.74 -8.61
C ARG A 317 -28.41 -6.45 -8.94
N THR A 318 -28.82 -6.29 -10.18
CA THR A 318 -29.75 -5.23 -10.57
C THR A 318 -31.11 -5.54 -9.96
N THR A 319 -31.51 -4.80 -8.92
CA THR A 319 -32.88 -4.79 -8.42
C THR A 319 -33.72 -3.86 -9.29
N SER A 320 -34.25 -4.37 -10.41
CA SER A 320 -35.45 -3.79 -11.02
C SER A 320 -36.68 -4.38 -10.33
N PRO A 321 -37.66 -3.60 -9.85
CA PRO A 321 -38.76 -4.08 -8.99
C PRO A 321 -39.74 -5.11 -9.58
N SER A 322 -39.60 -5.52 -10.85
CA SER A 322 -40.64 -6.31 -11.53
C SER A 322 -40.23 -7.62 -12.18
N GLU A 323 -38.96 -8.02 -12.20
CA GLU A 323 -38.58 -9.30 -12.82
C GLU A 323 -37.48 -10.01 -12.02
N THR A 324 -37.66 -11.31 -11.84
CA THR A 324 -36.76 -12.26 -11.15
C THR A 324 -35.29 -11.88 -11.30
N GLY A 325 -34.57 -11.80 -10.17
CA GLY A 325 -33.20 -11.30 -10.07
C GLY A 325 -32.16 -12.09 -10.88
N HIS A 326 -32.07 -11.78 -12.17
CA HIS A 326 -31.03 -12.25 -13.08
C HIS A 326 -29.92 -11.19 -13.21
N MET A 327 -28.68 -11.65 -13.29
CA MET A 327 -27.51 -10.80 -13.53
C MET A 327 -27.47 -10.45 -15.03
N MET A 328 -27.87 -9.24 -15.41
CA MET A 328 -27.72 -8.77 -16.79
C MET A 328 -26.24 -8.50 -17.10
N ILE A 329 -25.55 -9.51 -17.63
CA ILE A 329 -24.30 -9.31 -18.35
C ILE A 329 -24.68 -9.07 -19.81
N CYS A 330 -24.28 -7.95 -20.40
CA CYS A 330 -24.53 -7.66 -21.81
C CYS A 330 -24.11 -8.87 -22.68
N ALA A 331 -24.96 -9.32 -23.61
CA ALA A 331 -24.71 -10.52 -24.42
C ALA A 331 -23.37 -10.45 -25.19
N HIS A 332 -22.94 -9.25 -25.59
CA HIS A 332 -21.64 -9.01 -26.19
C HIS A 332 -20.47 -9.26 -25.22
N PHE A 333 -20.68 -8.97 -23.93
CA PHE A 333 -19.73 -9.19 -22.84
C PHE A 333 -19.68 -10.66 -22.42
N VAL A 334 -20.81 -11.38 -22.45
CA VAL A 334 -20.86 -12.84 -22.24
C VAL A 334 -20.15 -13.60 -23.37
N SER A 335 -20.34 -13.17 -24.62
CA SER A 335 -19.65 -13.75 -25.79
C SER A 335 -18.13 -13.55 -25.73
N GLU A 336 -17.68 -12.35 -25.33
CA GLU A 336 -16.27 -12.04 -25.09
C GLU A 336 -15.71 -12.87 -23.90
N MET A 337 -16.47 -13.00 -22.81
CA MET A 337 -16.13 -13.84 -21.66
C MET A 337 -15.99 -15.31 -22.04
N MET A 338 -16.95 -15.88 -22.78
CA MET A 338 -16.93 -17.26 -23.25
C MET A 338 -15.73 -17.53 -24.17
N ARG A 339 -15.42 -16.59 -25.08
CA ARG A 339 -14.22 -16.66 -25.94
C ARG A 339 -12.91 -16.59 -25.14
N THR A 340 -12.86 -15.75 -24.11
CA THR A 340 -11.66 -15.62 -23.27
C THR A 340 -11.51 -16.84 -22.34
N ALA A 341 -12.60 -17.36 -21.78
CA ALA A 341 -12.61 -18.53 -20.92
C ALA A 341 -12.23 -19.81 -21.70
N THR A 342 -12.76 -20.01 -22.90
CA THR A 342 -12.37 -21.15 -23.77
C THR A 342 -10.90 -21.06 -24.18
N THR A 343 -10.39 -19.88 -24.55
CA THR A 343 -8.96 -19.72 -24.89
C THR A 343 -8.02 -19.87 -23.69
N CYS A 344 -8.41 -19.42 -22.49
CA CYS A 344 -7.65 -19.66 -21.26
C CYS A 344 -7.70 -21.13 -20.82
N SER A 345 -8.84 -21.80 -20.87
CA SER A 345 -8.97 -23.23 -20.54
C SER A 345 -8.19 -24.13 -21.50
N LEU A 346 -8.21 -23.84 -22.80
CA LEU A 346 -7.38 -24.53 -23.79
C LEU A 346 -5.89 -24.32 -23.52
N ARG A 347 -5.47 -23.13 -23.08
CA ARG A 347 -4.07 -22.86 -22.67
C ARG A 347 -3.66 -23.58 -21.39
N VAL A 348 -4.53 -23.69 -20.39
CA VAL A 348 -4.22 -24.44 -19.16
C VAL A 348 -4.10 -25.93 -19.44
N ILE A 349 -4.98 -26.49 -20.29
CA ILE A 349 -4.94 -27.89 -20.70
C ILE A 349 -3.70 -28.19 -21.55
N THR A 350 -3.37 -27.33 -22.53
CA THR A 350 -2.15 -27.47 -23.34
C THR A 350 -0.89 -27.27 -22.51
N ARG A 351 -0.83 -26.34 -21.55
CA ARG A 351 0.34 -26.15 -20.68
C ARG A 351 0.53 -27.29 -19.67
N ARG A 352 -0.55 -27.94 -19.21
CA ARG A 352 -0.49 -29.17 -18.39
C ARG A 352 -0.14 -30.42 -19.22
N ARG A 353 -0.51 -30.48 -20.51
CA ARG A 353 -0.19 -31.60 -21.41
C ARG A 353 1.16 -31.49 -22.13
N CYS A 354 1.69 -30.29 -22.36
CA CYS A 354 2.99 -30.08 -23.02
C CYS A 354 4.22 -30.46 -22.16
N GLY A 355 4.04 -31.13 -21.01
CA GLY A 355 5.12 -31.82 -20.33
C GLY A 355 5.63 -33.06 -21.08
N VAL A 356 4.85 -33.60 -22.02
CA VAL A 356 5.22 -34.70 -22.92
C VAL A 356 4.32 -34.59 -24.14
N LEU A 357 4.85 -34.32 -25.34
CA LEU A 357 4.32 -34.84 -26.62
C LEU A 357 5.18 -34.37 -27.80
N SER A 358 5.58 -35.35 -28.61
CA SER A 358 6.37 -35.24 -29.84
C SER A 358 5.60 -34.59 -30.99
N SER A 359 6.34 -34.28 -32.05
CA SER A 359 6.04 -33.41 -33.20
C SER A 359 4.76 -33.69 -34.01
N ASP A 360 4.02 -34.77 -33.77
CA ASP A 360 2.84 -35.12 -34.58
C ASP A 360 1.51 -34.55 -34.03
N GLY A 361 1.48 -34.08 -32.78
CA GLY A 361 0.27 -33.53 -32.15
C GLY A 361 -0.12 -32.11 -32.60
N ALA A 362 0.77 -31.39 -33.28
CA ALA A 362 0.56 -29.99 -33.67
C ALA A 362 -0.43 -29.82 -34.83
N MET A 363 -0.58 -30.82 -35.71
CA MET A 363 -1.45 -30.73 -36.89
C MET A 363 -2.94 -30.95 -36.58
N GLN A 364 -3.29 -31.72 -35.55
CA GLN A 364 -4.71 -31.97 -35.21
C GLN A 364 -5.39 -30.78 -34.51
N ALA A 365 -4.63 -29.90 -33.86
CA ALA A 365 -5.19 -28.69 -33.23
C ALA A 365 -5.66 -27.64 -34.25
N PHE A 366 -5.19 -27.70 -35.50
CA PHE A 366 -5.55 -26.73 -36.54
C PHE A 366 -6.89 -27.05 -37.23
N GLN A 367 -7.37 -28.30 -37.19
CA GLN A 367 -8.65 -28.71 -37.77
C GLN A 367 -9.87 -28.35 -36.90
N TYR A 368 -9.69 -27.98 -35.63
CA TYR A 368 -10.78 -27.58 -34.74
C TYR A 368 -11.37 -26.18 -35.00
N ARG A 369 -10.94 -25.52 -36.10
CA ARG A 369 -11.41 -24.18 -36.50
C ARG A 369 -12.67 -24.21 -37.38
N GLN A 370 -13.10 -25.38 -37.84
CA GLN A 370 -14.31 -25.55 -38.64
C GLN A 370 -15.09 -26.79 -38.21
N MET A 371 -15.95 -26.66 -37.20
CA MET A 371 -17.20 -27.41 -37.12
C MET A 371 -18.05 -26.81 -35.99
N GLY A 372 -19.29 -26.46 -36.35
CA GLY A 372 -20.25 -25.84 -35.46
C GLY A 372 -20.77 -26.79 -34.37
N THR A 373 -21.54 -26.19 -33.48
CA THR A 373 -22.34 -26.78 -32.40
C THR A 373 -21.60 -27.15 -31.10
N LEU A 374 -21.71 -26.23 -30.13
CA LEU A 374 -21.21 -26.32 -28.76
C LEU A 374 -22.01 -27.19 -27.74
N PRO A 375 -23.23 -27.72 -27.95
CA PRO A 375 -23.96 -28.35 -26.82
C PRO A 375 -23.53 -29.76 -26.40
N SER A 376 -22.81 -30.54 -27.22
CA SER A 376 -22.69 -32.00 -26.99
C SER A 376 -21.41 -32.48 -26.27
N LEU A 377 -20.49 -31.60 -25.87
CA LEU A 377 -19.17 -31.99 -25.34
C LEU A 377 -18.97 -31.78 -23.82
N ILE A 378 -20.01 -31.37 -23.08
CA ILE A 378 -19.91 -31.06 -21.64
C ILE A 378 -19.99 -32.33 -20.76
N GLY A 379 -20.36 -33.49 -21.32
CA GLY A 379 -20.70 -34.70 -20.56
C GLY A 379 -19.56 -35.47 -19.88
N GLY A 380 -18.29 -35.07 -19.98
CA GLY A 380 -17.16 -35.92 -19.55
C GLY A 380 -16.05 -35.27 -18.74
N TRP A 381 -16.08 -33.96 -18.49
CA TRP A 381 -14.95 -33.26 -17.87
C TRP A 381 -15.26 -32.93 -16.40
N GLN A 382 -14.43 -33.43 -15.48
CA GLN A 382 -14.35 -32.94 -14.09
C GLN A 382 -13.82 -31.49 -14.12
N LEU A 383 -14.70 -30.56 -14.48
CA LEU A 383 -14.56 -29.14 -14.19
C LEU A 383 -14.76 -28.95 -12.69
N ASP A 384 -13.84 -28.21 -12.09
CA ASP A 384 -13.84 -27.83 -10.68
C ASP A 384 -15.21 -27.26 -10.27
N ALA A 385 -15.72 -27.60 -9.08
CA ALA A 385 -17.10 -27.30 -8.67
C ALA A 385 -17.45 -25.80 -8.73
N VAL A 386 -16.43 -24.94 -8.62
CA VAL A 386 -16.54 -23.48 -8.77
C VAL A 386 -16.68 -23.07 -10.23
N PHE A 387 -15.97 -23.73 -11.16
CA PHE A 387 -16.13 -23.50 -12.60
C PHE A 387 -17.50 -23.97 -13.05
N ARG A 388 -18.00 -25.12 -12.55
CA ARG A 388 -19.40 -25.55 -12.77
C ARG A 388 -20.38 -24.50 -12.28
N ARG A 389 -20.25 -23.99 -11.05
CA ARG A 389 -21.12 -22.91 -10.55
C ARG A 389 -21.06 -21.64 -11.39
N ALA A 390 -19.88 -21.22 -11.84
CA ALA A 390 -19.72 -20.05 -12.70
C ALA A 390 -20.34 -20.28 -14.08
N THR A 391 -20.10 -21.44 -14.71
CA THR A 391 -20.73 -21.77 -16.01
C THR A 391 -22.22 -22.04 -15.89
N GLU A 392 -22.70 -22.64 -14.79
CA GLU A 392 -24.13 -22.84 -14.51
C GLU A 392 -24.79 -21.47 -14.34
N GLN A 393 -24.26 -20.57 -13.51
CA GLN A 393 -24.79 -19.22 -13.37
C GLN A 393 -24.78 -18.42 -14.68
N ILE A 394 -23.80 -18.63 -15.56
CA ILE A 394 -23.74 -17.98 -16.88
C ILE A 394 -24.74 -18.63 -17.86
N LEU A 395 -24.93 -19.95 -17.81
CA LEU A 395 -25.86 -20.68 -18.69
C LEU A 395 -27.31 -20.45 -18.30
N THR A 396 -27.64 -20.33 -17.01
CA THR A 396 -28.99 -19.98 -16.54
C THR A 396 -29.40 -18.57 -16.97
N VAL A 397 -28.42 -17.67 -17.17
CA VAL A 397 -28.64 -16.31 -17.70
C VAL A 397 -28.85 -16.30 -19.22
N LEU A 398 -28.39 -17.33 -19.95
CA LEU A 398 -28.50 -17.43 -21.40
C LEU A 398 -29.70 -18.28 -21.89
N SER A 399 -30.35 -19.03 -21.00
CA SER A 399 -31.48 -19.92 -21.33
C SER A 399 -32.87 -19.34 -21.03
N CYS A 400 -32.96 -18.04 -20.69
CA CYS A 400 -34.21 -17.30 -20.48
C CYS A 400 -34.36 -16.21 -21.54
#